data_AF-A0A229VW34-F1
#
_entry.id   AF-A0A229VW34-F1
#
_cell.length_a   1.000
_cell.length_b   1.000
_cell.length_c   1.000
_cell.angle_alpha   90.00
_cell.angle_beta   90.00
_cell.angle_gamma   90.00
#
_symmetry.space_group_name_H-M   'P 1'
#
loop_
_entity.id
_entity.type
_entity.pdbx_description
1 polymer ?
#
loop_
_entity_poly.entity_id
_entity_poly.type
_entity_poly.pdbx_seq_one_letter_code
_entity_poly.pdbx_strand_id
1 'polypeptide(L)'
;MANVERASYRAVLKPGIDSAALDRALREASDRAQTMVDDGTLLTAGLYRHGEQLFLYTEHIYEGDRPDLESIRVAPDTWGWLHGLLRPFPAMRGRDVEDVEWAYMHPVFWFDEPKSVDYYTRRPAPDARCGRIAVLYPDKLMEYVCHHQAIVREGTFVGDRYQFISIHDNMLFSYFETPRDRGRQSISGADGPSREIEEWIAVDPASHFNHFPEANGSDFLVIDTLFDFGRSSSRGEES
;
A
#
# COMPACT_ATOMS: atom_id res chain seq x y z
N MET A 1 -21.35 -2.79 10.95
CA MET A 1 -20.72 -1.46 10.74
C MET A 1 -19.79 -1.59 9.55
N ALA A 2 -19.63 -0.54 8.75
CA ALA A 2 -18.68 -0.55 7.65
C ALA A 2 -17.24 -0.36 8.20
N ASN A 3 -16.35 -1.23 7.77
CA ASN A 3 -14.94 -1.28 8.14
C ASN A 3 -14.06 -1.08 6.90
N VAL A 4 -12.74 -1.03 7.11
CA VAL A 4 -11.76 -0.78 6.05
C VAL A 4 -10.67 -1.83 6.07
N GLU A 5 -10.42 -2.47 4.93
CA GLU A 5 -9.30 -3.39 4.72
C GLU A 5 -8.29 -2.76 3.76
N ARG A 6 -7.01 -2.77 4.14
CA ARG A 6 -5.94 -2.16 3.34
C ARG A 6 -5.28 -3.21 2.47
N ALA A 7 -5.04 -2.89 1.20
CA ALA A 7 -4.41 -3.79 0.26
C ALA A 7 -3.36 -3.08 -0.59
N SER A 8 -2.38 -3.85 -1.06
CA SER A 8 -1.40 -3.39 -2.02
C SER A 8 -1.14 -4.44 -3.08
N TYR A 9 -0.87 -3.99 -4.29
CA TYR A 9 -0.67 -4.86 -5.44
C TYR A 9 0.51 -4.37 -6.27
N ARG A 10 1.17 -5.30 -6.94
CA ARG A 10 2.27 -5.04 -7.87
C ARG A 10 1.91 -5.59 -9.24
N ALA A 11 2.16 -4.80 -10.28
CA ALA A 11 2.07 -5.23 -11.65
C ALA A 11 3.31 -4.80 -12.44
N VAL A 12 3.53 -5.43 -13.60
CA VAL A 12 4.64 -5.09 -14.50
C VAL A 12 4.09 -4.97 -15.91
N LEU A 13 4.38 -3.87 -16.58
CA LEU A 13 4.01 -3.64 -17.98
C LEU A 13 4.69 -4.66 -18.91
N LYS A 14 3.93 -5.16 -19.90
CA LYS A 14 4.49 -5.90 -21.04
C LYS A 14 5.50 -5.01 -21.81
N PRO A 15 6.55 -5.60 -22.39
CA PRO A 15 7.48 -4.84 -23.21
C PRO A 15 6.79 -4.35 -24.50
N GLY A 16 7.13 -3.14 -24.95
CA GLY A 16 6.68 -2.61 -26.24
C GLY A 16 5.19 -2.21 -26.29
N ILE A 17 4.57 -1.94 -25.14
CA ILE A 17 3.21 -1.38 -25.11
C ILE A 17 3.20 -0.02 -25.82
N ASP A 18 2.18 0.17 -26.64
CA ASP A 18 1.89 1.47 -27.24
C ASP A 18 1.54 2.50 -26.16
N SER A 19 2.26 3.62 -26.13
CA SER A 19 2.07 4.67 -25.14
C SER A 19 0.65 5.23 -25.16
N ALA A 20 0.01 5.34 -26.33
CA ALA A 20 -1.36 5.83 -26.42
C ALA A 20 -2.38 4.84 -25.84
N ALA A 21 -2.14 3.54 -25.99
CA ALA A 21 -2.93 2.49 -25.33
C ALA A 21 -2.76 2.53 -23.80
N LEU A 22 -1.53 2.67 -23.31
CA LEU A 22 -1.26 2.80 -21.87
C LEU A 22 -1.94 4.04 -21.28
N ASP A 23 -1.79 5.20 -21.92
CA ASP A 23 -2.39 6.45 -21.46
C ASP A 23 -3.92 6.36 -21.39
N ARG A 24 -4.55 5.66 -22.34
CA ARG A 24 -5.99 5.42 -22.33
C ARG A 24 -6.40 4.53 -21.16
N ALA A 25 -5.70 3.40 -20.98
CA ALA A 25 -5.97 2.48 -19.88
C ALA A 25 -5.77 3.14 -18.51
N LEU A 26 -4.77 4.02 -18.37
CA LEU A 26 -4.53 4.80 -17.15
C LEU A 26 -5.65 5.79 -16.86
N ARG A 27 -6.15 6.50 -17.89
CA ARG A 27 -7.32 7.39 -17.73
C ARG A 27 -8.57 6.61 -17.32
N GLU A 28 -8.84 5.49 -17.97
CA GLU A 28 -9.98 4.64 -17.64
C GLU A 28 -9.89 4.07 -16.21
N ALA A 29 -8.70 3.63 -15.78
CA ALA A 29 -8.47 3.18 -14.41
C ALA A 29 -8.64 4.31 -13.40
N SER A 30 -8.13 5.52 -13.71
CA SER A 30 -8.29 6.72 -12.89
C SER A 30 -9.77 7.10 -12.70
N ASP A 31 -10.55 7.16 -13.78
CA ASP A 31 -11.98 7.51 -13.72
C ASP A 31 -12.78 6.48 -12.90
N ARG A 32 -12.46 5.19 -13.05
CA ARG A 32 -13.06 4.12 -12.25
C ARG A 32 -12.65 4.21 -10.78
N ALA A 33 -11.37 4.48 -10.48
CA ALA A 33 -10.89 4.64 -9.11
C ALA A 33 -11.60 5.79 -8.39
N GLN A 34 -11.77 6.94 -9.06
CA GLN A 34 -12.53 8.07 -8.54
C GLN A 34 -13.99 7.67 -8.28
N THR A 35 -14.65 7.01 -9.24
CA THR A 35 -16.04 6.55 -9.10
C THR A 35 -16.21 5.62 -7.89
N MET A 36 -15.28 4.68 -7.70
CA MET A 36 -15.29 3.74 -6.58
C MET A 36 -15.04 4.40 -5.23
N VAL A 37 -14.28 5.50 -5.21
CA VAL A 37 -14.13 6.33 -4.01
C VAL A 37 -15.39 7.15 -3.74
N ASP A 38 -16.02 7.68 -4.79
CA ASP A 38 -17.23 8.50 -4.67
C ASP A 38 -18.42 7.66 -4.19
N ASP A 39 -18.61 6.46 -4.75
CA ASP A 39 -19.71 5.56 -4.40
C ASP A 39 -19.51 4.80 -3.07
N GLY A 40 -18.27 4.73 -2.59
CA GLY A 40 -17.94 4.15 -1.28
C GLY A 40 -17.60 2.68 -1.32
N THR A 41 -17.24 2.17 -2.49
CA THR A 41 -16.54 0.89 -2.63
C THR A 41 -15.14 0.97 -2.03
N LEU A 42 -14.43 2.08 -2.25
CA LEU A 42 -13.10 2.34 -1.70
C LEU A 42 -13.11 3.60 -0.82
N LEU A 43 -12.29 3.60 0.23
CA LEU A 43 -12.00 4.80 1.00
C LEU A 43 -10.86 5.62 0.37
N THR A 44 -9.85 4.93 -0.14
CA THR A 44 -8.65 5.48 -0.78
C THR A 44 -8.20 4.56 -1.90
N ALA A 45 -7.70 5.12 -3.00
CA ALA A 45 -7.04 4.42 -4.09
C ALA A 45 -5.87 5.26 -4.60
N GLY A 46 -4.69 4.67 -4.77
CA GLY A 46 -3.52 5.35 -5.33
C GLY A 46 -2.69 4.42 -6.19
N LEU A 47 -2.36 4.86 -7.40
CA LEU A 47 -1.52 4.11 -8.34
C LEU A 47 -0.20 4.84 -8.55
N TYR A 48 0.90 4.09 -8.44
CA TYR A 48 2.26 4.60 -8.48
C TYR A 48 3.10 3.84 -9.49
N ARG A 49 4.16 4.48 -10.02
CA ARG A 49 4.98 3.91 -11.07
C ARG A 49 6.48 4.11 -10.85
N HIS A 50 7.25 3.06 -11.14
CA HIS A 50 8.69 3.12 -11.30
C HIS A 50 9.15 2.29 -12.50
N GLY A 51 9.55 2.96 -13.58
CA GLY A 51 9.84 2.31 -14.86
C GLY A 51 8.64 1.52 -15.38
N GLU A 52 8.80 0.21 -15.57
CA GLU A 52 7.72 -0.68 -16.00
C GLU A 52 6.89 -1.26 -14.84
N GLN A 53 7.25 -0.96 -13.59
CA GLN A 53 6.55 -1.48 -12.41
C GLN A 53 5.44 -0.52 -11.98
N LEU A 54 4.30 -1.09 -11.65
CA LEU A 54 3.13 -0.41 -11.12
C LEU A 54 2.84 -0.93 -9.72
N PHE A 55 2.47 -0.02 -8.83
CA PHE A 55 2.10 -0.33 -7.45
C PHE A 55 0.78 0.33 -7.13
N LEU A 56 -0.20 -0.46 -6.71
CA LEU A 56 -1.53 0.00 -6.37
C LEU A 56 -1.73 -0.15 -4.86
N TYR A 57 -2.20 0.92 -4.21
CA TYR A 57 -2.69 0.90 -2.83
C TYR A 57 -4.19 1.16 -2.82
N THR A 58 -4.95 0.38 -2.06
CA THR A 58 -6.39 0.57 -1.89
C THR A 58 -6.81 0.36 -0.44
N GLU A 59 -7.87 1.06 -0.05
CA GLU A 59 -8.57 0.88 1.22
C GLU A 59 -10.01 0.45 0.89
N HIS A 60 -10.30 -0.84 1.02
CA HIS A 60 -11.60 -1.43 0.68
C HIS A 60 -12.60 -1.23 1.80
N ILE A 61 -13.77 -0.67 1.48
CA ILE A 61 -14.87 -0.59 2.43
C ILE A 61 -15.65 -1.91 2.36
N TYR A 62 -15.88 -2.53 3.51
CA TYR A 62 -16.65 -3.76 3.60
C TYR A 62 -17.63 -3.73 4.76
N GLU A 63 -18.72 -4.50 4.64
CA GLU A 63 -19.70 -4.68 5.69
C GLU A 63 -19.54 -6.06 6.35
N GLY A 64 -19.79 -6.11 7.65
CA GLY A 64 -19.73 -7.33 8.45
C GLY A 64 -18.46 -7.43 9.30
N ASP A 65 -18.27 -8.61 9.91
CA ASP A 65 -17.23 -8.81 10.92
C ASP A 65 -15.85 -9.03 10.30
N ARG A 66 -15.78 -9.49 9.05
CA ARG A 66 -14.52 -9.82 8.35
C ARG A 66 -14.60 -9.45 6.87
N PRO A 67 -13.49 -8.98 6.29
CA PRO A 67 -13.42 -8.72 4.86
C PRO A 67 -13.40 -10.04 4.07
N ASP A 68 -13.94 -10.02 2.85
CA ASP A 68 -13.69 -11.07 1.87
C ASP A 68 -12.29 -10.88 1.26
N LEU A 69 -11.29 -11.47 1.93
CA LEU A 69 -9.90 -11.35 1.55
C LEU A 69 -9.61 -11.94 0.15
N GLU A 70 -10.35 -12.95 -0.29
CA GLU A 70 -10.13 -13.53 -1.61
C GLU A 70 -10.58 -12.57 -2.70
N SER A 71 -11.75 -11.96 -2.54
CA SER A 71 -12.22 -10.90 -3.44
C SER A 71 -11.27 -9.69 -3.45
N ILE A 72 -10.75 -9.30 -2.29
CA ILE A 72 -9.78 -8.20 -2.20
C ILE A 72 -8.47 -8.56 -2.91
N ARG A 73 -7.93 -9.77 -2.73
CA ARG A 73 -6.66 -10.20 -3.33
C ARG A 73 -6.62 -10.12 -4.85
N VAL A 74 -7.76 -10.30 -5.52
CA VAL A 74 -7.88 -10.29 -6.99
C VAL A 74 -8.68 -9.09 -7.51
N ALA A 75 -8.93 -8.10 -6.66
CA ALA A 75 -9.84 -7.01 -6.98
C ALA A 75 -9.41 -6.21 -8.23
N PRO A 76 -8.13 -5.82 -8.41
CA PRO A 76 -7.70 -5.05 -9.59
C PRO A 76 -7.91 -5.80 -10.92
N ASP A 77 -7.69 -7.12 -10.93
CA ASP A 77 -7.97 -7.98 -12.08
C ASP A 77 -9.48 -8.03 -12.36
N THR A 78 -10.30 -8.14 -11.30
CA THR A 78 -11.77 -8.16 -11.41
C THR A 78 -12.32 -6.83 -11.94
N TRP A 79 -11.70 -5.70 -11.59
CA TRP A 79 -12.06 -4.38 -12.14
C TRP A 79 -11.57 -4.17 -13.58
N GLY A 80 -10.71 -5.07 -14.08
CA GLY A 80 -10.11 -5.01 -15.41
C GLY A 80 -9.10 -3.87 -15.58
N TRP A 81 -8.46 -3.43 -14.51
CA TRP A 81 -7.54 -2.28 -14.56
C TRP A 81 -6.27 -2.63 -15.32
N LEU A 82 -6.01 -1.90 -16.41
CA LEU A 82 -4.90 -2.14 -17.33
C LEU A 82 -4.87 -3.56 -17.94
N HIS A 83 -6.02 -4.24 -17.98
CA HIS A 83 -6.11 -5.62 -18.43
C HIS A 83 -5.50 -5.83 -19.82
N GLY A 84 -4.69 -6.87 -19.97
CA GLY A 84 -4.02 -7.22 -21.22
C GLY A 84 -2.73 -6.44 -21.48
N LEU A 85 -2.43 -5.39 -20.70
CA LEU A 85 -1.18 -4.63 -20.78
C LEU A 85 -0.11 -5.13 -19.80
N LEU A 86 -0.46 -6.05 -18.89
CA LEU A 86 0.40 -6.44 -17.77
C LEU A 86 0.96 -7.85 -17.95
N ARG A 87 2.16 -8.09 -17.44
CA ARG A 87 2.74 -9.44 -17.43
C ARG A 87 2.00 -10.30 -16.41
N PRO A 88 1.69 -11.56 -16.73
CA PRO A 88 1.10 -12.47 -15.77
C PRO A 88 2.12 -12.87 -14.69
N PHE A 89 1.64 -13.03 -13.48
CA PHE A 89 2.32 -13.64 -12.34
C PHE A 89 1.63 -14.95 -11.97
N PRO A 90 2.39 -16.02 -11.66
CA PRO A 90 1.80 -17.20 -11.06
C PRO A 90 1.41 -16.89 -9.61
N ALA A 91 0.14 -17.03 -9.26
CA ALA A 91 -0.38 -16.82 -7.92
C ALA A 91 -1.04 -18.10 -7.39
N MET A 92 -0.85 -18.36 -6.09
CA MET A 92 -1.54 -19.43 -5.39
C MET A 92 -2.94 -18.98 -5.01
N ARG A 93 -3.96 -19.74 -5.44
CA ARG A 93 -5.34 -19.60 -4.99
C ARG A 93 -5.75 -20.85 -4.24
N GLY A 94 -5.67 -20.79 -2.91
CA GLY A 94 -5.73 -21.99 -2.08
C GLY A 94 -4.58 -22.94 -2.41
N ARG A 95 -4.86 -24.04 -3.11
CA ARG A 95 -3.84 -25.03 -3.54
C ARG A 95 -3.61 -25.04 -5.05
N ASP A 96 -4.37 -24.26 -5.81
CA ASP A 96 -4.25 -24.17 -7.26
C ASP A 96 -3.35 -22.99 -7.65
N VAL A 97 -2.76 -23.05 -8.84
CA VAL A 97 -1.95 -21.96 -9.42
C VAL A 97 -2.75 -21.33 -10.56
N GLU A 98 -2.96 -20.02 -10.48
CA GLU A 98 -3.63 -19.21 -11.50
C GLU A 98 -2.71 -18.06 -11.93
N ASP A 99 -2.78 -17.66 -13.19
CA ASP A 99 -2.09 -16.46 -13.67
C ASP A 99 -2.92 -15.21 -13.33
N VAL A 100 -2.28 -14.23 -12.67
CA VAL A 100 -2.88 -12.92 -12.34
C VAL A 100 -2.06 -11.80 -12.96
N GLU A 101 -2.69 -10.70 -13.36
CA GLU A 101 -1.95 -9.52 -13.86
C GLU A 101 -1.53 -8.59 -12.72
N TRP A 102 -2.26 -8.62 -11.60
CA TRP A 102 -1.95 -7.91 -10.37
C TRP A 102 -1.58 -8.87 -9.24
N ALA A 103 -0.30 -8.92 -8.90
CA ALA A 103 0.16 -9.71 -7.77
C ALA A 103 -0.17 -9.00 -6.45
N TYR A 104 -0.91 -9.68 -5.57
CA TYR A 104 -1.16 -9.18 -4.21
C TYR A 104 0.15 -9.11 -3.41
N MET A 105 0.40 -7.97 -2.76
CA MET A 105 1.55 -7.77 -1.89
C MET A 105 1.13 -7.99 -0.43
N HIS A 106 1.82 -8.89 0.26
CA HIS A 106 1.50 -9.22 1.65
C HIS A 106 1.92 -8.09 2.60
N PRO A 107 1.03 -7.63 3.51
CA PRO A 107 1.38 -6.60 4.47
C PRO A 107 2.44 -7.13 5.45
N VAL A 108 3.51 -6.35 5.63
CA VAL A 108 4.61 -6.67 6.54
C VAL A 108 4.70 -5.69 7.71
N PHE A 109 4.20 -4.46 7.53
CA PHE A 109 4.23 -3.41 8.55
C PHE A 109 3.10 -2.42 8.35
N TRP A 110 2.53 -1.91 9.45
CA TRP A 110 1.55 -0.83 9.38
C TRP A 110 1.45 -0.08 10.70
N PHE A 111 1.08 1.20 10.60
CA PHE A 111 0.48 1.93 11.72
C PHE A 111 -1.04 1.93 11.63
N ASP A 112 -1.69 2.21 12.76
CA ASP A 112 -3.13 2.41 12.93
C ASP A 112 -4.03 1.46 12.12
N GLU A 113 -4.56 0.44 12.78
CA GLU A 113 -5.55 -0.43 12.16
C GLU A 113 -6.91 0.30 12.04
N PRO A 114 -7.55 0.29 10.85
CA PRO A 114 -8.83 0.95 10.69
C PRO A 114 -9.92 0.36 11.60
N LYS A 115 -10.54 1.21 12.43
CA LYS A 115 -11.62 0.81 13.36
C LYS A 115 -13.02 1.00 12.77
N SER A 116 -13.14 1.89 11.81
CA SER A 116 -14.36 2.18 11.04
C SER A 116 -14.01 3.10 9.86
N VAL A 117 -14.93 3.23 8.91
CA VAL A 117 -14.81 4.21 7.82
C VAL A 117 -14.67 5.64 8.35
N ASP A 118 -15.48 6.03 9.35
CA ASP A 118 -15.45 7.38 9.94
C ASP A 118 -14.10 7.67 10.62
N TYR A 119 -13.60 6.70 11.40
CA TYR A 119 -12.32 6.81 12.10
C TYR A 119 -11.13 7.00 11.15
N TYR A 120 -11.18 6.33 9.99
CA TYR A 120 -10.09 6.32 9.01
C TYR A 120 -10.25 7.37 7.90
N THR A 121 -11.38 8.07 7.84
CA THR A 121 -11.60 9.20 6.93
C THR A 121 -10.67 10.35 7.29
N ARG A 122 -10.00 10.92 6.29
CA ARG A 122 -8.98 11.97 6.51
C ARG A 122 -9.64 13.30 6.90
N ARG A 123 -9.22 13.87 8.04
CA ARG A 123 -9.65 15.19 8.54
C ARG A 123 -8.45 15.99 9.06
N PRO A 124 -7.90 16.97 8.31
CA PRO A 124 -8.20 17.36 6.93
C PRO A 124 -7.66 16.34 5.89
N ALA A 125 -7.83 16.62 4.60
CA ALA A 125 -7.17 15.88 3.52
C ALA A 125 -5.62 15.94 3.64
N PRO A 126 -4.89 14.92 3.15
CA PRO A 126 -3.42 15.00 3.00
C PRO A 126 -3.03 16.05 1.97
N ASP A 127 -1.80 16.53 2.07
CA ASP A 127 -1.18 17.30 1.00
C ASP A 127 -0.86 16.41 -0.20
N ALA A 128 -0.38 15.18 0.06
CA ALA A 128 -0.14 14.16 -0.95
C ALA A 128 -0.28 12.75 -0.37
N ARG A 129 -0.67 11.82 -1.23
CA ARG A 129 -0.59 10.37 -1.02
C ARG A 129 0.58 9.85 -1.84
N CYS A 130 1.52 9.20 -1.18
CA CYS A 130 2.82 8.89 -1.75
C CYS A 130 3.10 7.39 -1.71
N GLY A 131 3.73 6.93 -2.79
CA GLY A 131 4.31 5.60 -2.89
C GLY A 131 5.83 5.66 -2.82
N ARG A 132 6.44 4.68 -2.16
CA ARG A 132 7.89 4.47 -2.21
C ARG A 132 8.23 2.99 -2.23
N ILE A 133 9.35 2.64 -2.82
CA ILE A 133 9.79 1.25 -2.98
C ILE A 133 11.18 1.03 -2.40
N ALA A 134 11.45 -0.21 -2.01
CA ALA A 134 12.76 -0.66 -1.60
C ALA A 134 12.96 -2.12 -2.04
N VAL A 135 14.21 -2.52 -2.25
CA VAL A 135 14.55 -3.91 -2.61
C VAL A 135 15.37 -4.49 -1.47
N LEU A 136 14.97 -5.65 -0.98
CA LEU A 136 15.72 -6.39 0.04
C LEU A 136 16.75 -7.31 -0.61
N TYR A 137 17.88 -7.50 0.06
CA TYR A 137 18.76 -8.63 -0.25
C TYR A 137 18.02 -9.96 0.06
N PRO A 138 18.14 -11.00 -0.79
CA PRO A 138 17.37 -12.23 -0.63
C PRO A 138 17.56 -12.94 0.72
N ASP A 139 18.76 -12.92 1.28
CA ASP A 139 19.11 -13.49 2.58
C ASP A 139 18.61 -12.65 3.77
N LYS A 140 18.25 -11.39 3.52
CA LYS A 140 17.72 -10.44 4.52
C LYS A 140 16.21 -10.33 4.54
N LEU A 141 15.53 -10.90 3.54
CA LEU A 141 14.09 -10.80 3.36
C LEU A 141 13.32 -11.28 4.60
N MET A 142 13.61 -12.49 5.08
CA MET A 142 12.86 -13.07 6.20
C MET A 142 13.15 -12.37 7.53
N GLU A 143 14.40 -11.95 7.75
CA GLU A 143 14.81 -11.16 8.92
C GLU A 143 14.03 -9.84 8.98
N TYR A 144 13.95 -9.11 7.86
CA TYR A 144 13.16 -7.88 7.75
C TYR A 144 11.68 -8.13 8.10
N VAL A 145 11.06 -9.15 7.51
CA VAL A 145 9.64 -9.47 7.74
C VAL A 145 9.38 -9.80 9.21
N CYS A 146 10.26 -10.58 9.84
CA CYS A 146 10.15 -10.94 11.25
C CYS A 146 10.21 -9.72 12.17
N HIS A 147 11.19 -8.83 11.99
CA HIS A 147 11.30 -7.61 12.80
C HIS A 147 10.07 -6.71 12.64
N HIS A 148 9.62 -6.48 11.41
CA HIS A 148 8.49 -5.59 11.15
C HIS A 148 7.17 -6.13 11.71
N GLN A 149 6.95 -7.45 11.64
CA GLN A 149 5.81 -8.09 12.28
C GLN A 149 5.90 -8.06 13.81
N ALA A 150 7.11 -8.18 14.37
CA ALA A 150 7.31 -8.08 15.81
C ALA A 150 6.98 -6.67 16.32
N ILE A 151 7.45 -5.62 15.65
CA ILE A 151 7.11 -4.22 15.96
C ILE A 151 5.60 -3.99 15.92
N VAL A 152 4.92 -4.52 14.89
CA VAL A 152 3.45 -4.43 14.78
C VAL A 152 2.75 -5.10 15.96
N ARG A 153 3.21 -6.29 16.37
CA ARG A 153 2.62 -7.06 17.48
C ARG A 153 2.88 -6.41 18.83
N GLU A 154 4.05 -5.81 19.04
CA GLU A 154 4.35 -5.05 20.25
C GLU A 154 3.47 -3.79 20.32
N GLY A 155 3.39 -3.07 19.21
CA GLY A 155 2.39 -2.04 18.96
C GLY A 155 2.55 -0.74 19.74
N THR A 156 3.67 -0.52 20.43
CA THR A 156 3.98 0.71 21.17
C THR A 156 4.67 1.79 20.34
N PHE A 157 5.25 1.39 19.21
CA PHE A 157 5.98 2.30 18.33
C PHE A 157 5.05 3.36 17.72
N VAL A 158 5.43 4.63 17.83
CA VAL A 158 4.67 5.79 17.33
C VAL A 158 5.25 6.30 16.01
N GLY A 159 4.46 6.25 14.95
CA GLY A 159 4.88 6.75 13.64
C GLY A 159 3.71 7.26 12.81
N ASP A 160 3.90 7.26 11.50
CA ASP A 160 2.99 7.88 10.55
C ASP A 160 1.71 7.05 10.45
N ARG A 161 0.60 7.62 10.89
CA ARG A 161 -0.70 6.93 11.05
C ARG A 161 -1.08 6.03 9.87
N TYR A 162 -0.89 6.53 8.65
CA TYR A 162 -1.34 5.87 7.43
C TYR A 162 -0.25 5.10 6.71
N GLN A 163 0.96 4.98 7.28
CA GLN A 163 2.01 4.21 6.63
C GLN A 163 1.66 2.72 6.63
N PHE A 164 1.81 2.13 5.45
CA PHE A 164 1.52 0.73 5.18
C PHE A 164 2.61 0.19 4.27
N ILE A 165 3.28 -0.90 4.68
CA ILE A 165 4.33 -1.55 3.89
C ILE A 165 3.89 -2.96 3.56
N SER A 166 3.96 -3.30 2.29
CA SER A 166 3.70 -4.64 1.78
C SER A 166 4.88 -5.16 0.95
N ILE A 167 4.94 -6.48 0.79
CA ILE A 167 6.00 -7.17 0.07
C ILE A 167 5.45 -8.11 -1.00
N HIS A 168 6.13 -8.18 -2.15
CA HIS A 168 5.99 -9.23 -3.14
C HIS A 168 7.38 -9.60 -3.68
N ASP A 169 7.76 -10.87 -3.54
CA ASP A 169 9.15 -11.34 -3.65
C ASP A 169 10.06 -10.57 -2.66
N ASN A 170 11.14 -9.96 -3.15
CA ASN A 170 12.03 -9.10 -2.39
C ASN A 170 11.77 -7.59 -2.63
N MET A 171 10.63 -7.24 -3.23
CA MET A 171 10.23 -5.85 -3.49
C MET A 171 9.25 -5.39 -2.41
N LEU A 172 9.63 -4.34 -1.70
CA LEU A 172 8.78 -3.62 -0.77
C LEU A 172 8.08 -2.45 -1.47
N PHE A 173 6.83 -2.25 -1.13
CA PHE A 173 6.07 -1.05 -1.46
C PHE A 173 5.49 -0.45 -0.19
N SER A 174 5.73 0.83 0.03
CA SER A 174 5.23 1.59 1.17
C SER A 174 4.34 2.72 0.68
N TYR A 175 3.08 2.67 1.08
CA TYR A 175 2.17 3.81 1.04
C TYR A 175 2.40 4.69 2.27
N PHE A 176 2.33 6.00 2.11
CA PHE A 176 2.30 6.98 3.20
C PHE A 176 1.65 8.30 2.73
N GLU A 177 1.39 9.20 3.67
CA GLU A 177 0.78 10.51 3.40
C GLU A 177 1.65 11.64 3.93
N THR A 178 1.58 12.82 3.28
CA THR A 178 2.20 14.05 3.77
C THR A 178 1.16 15.03 4.34
N PRO A 179 1.52 15.81 5.39
CA PRO A 179 2.77 15.70 6.16
C PRO A 179 2.81 14.42 7.00
N ARG A 180 3.99 13.81 7.17
CA ARG A 180 4.15 12.47 7.76
C ARG A 180 3.74 12.40 9.24
N ASP A 181 3.86 13.52 9.95
CA ASP A 181 3.51 13.65 11.36
C ASP A 181 2.01 13.81 11.62
N ARG A 182 1.18 13.77 10.57
CA ARG A 182 -0.27 13.89 10.71
C ARG A 182 -0.86 12.72 11.50
N GLY A 183 -1.44 13.05 12.65
CA GLY A 183 -2.12 12.07 13.50
C GLY A 183 -1.21 10.95 13.96
N ARG A 184 0.10 11.21 14.17
CA ARG A 184 1.03 10.20 14.71
C ARG A 184 0.41 9.50 15.91
N GLN A 185 0.52 8.18 15.89
CA GLN A 185 -0.02 7.34 16.94
C GLN A 185 0.73 6.02 16.99
N SER A 186 0.68 5.38 18.15
CA SER A 186 1.07 3.99 18.29
C SER A 186 0.09 3.08 17.55
N ILE A 187 0.56 1.88 17.23
CA ILE A 187 -0.22 0.86 16.51
C ILE A 187 -1.40 0.39 17.40
N SER A 188 -1.13 0.20 18.70
CA SER A 188 -2.12 -0.22 19.70
C SER A 188 -2.88 0.93 20.38
N GLY A 189 -2.39 2.17 20.24
CA GLY A 189 -2.88 3.33 20.99
C GLY A 189 -2.30 3.45 22.41
N ALA A 190 -1.33 2.61 22.78
CA ALA A 190 -0.55 2.71 24.01
C ALA A 190 0.90 3.13 23.69
N ASP A 191 1.28 4.33 24.11
CA ASP A 191 2.59 4.90 23.81
C ASP A 191 3.65 4.43 24.81
N GLY A 192 4.83 4.09 24.30
CA GLY A 192 5.96 3.67 25.13
C GLY A 192 7.21 3.37 24.30
N PRO A 193 8.34 3.08 24.96
CA PRO A 193 9.50 2.54 24.27
C PRO A 193 9.14 1.23 23.56
N SER A 194 9.82 0.97 22.44
CA SER A 194 9.64 -0.24 21.64
C SER A 194 10.95 -1.02 21.64
N ARG A 195 10.95 -2.17 22.30
CA ARG A 195 12.10 -3.06 22.34
C ARG A 195 12.36 -3.66 20.96
N GLU A 196 11.30 -3.96 20.22
CA GLU A 196 11.40 -4.51 18.87
C GLU A 196 12.08 -3.52 17.91
N ILE A 197 11.90 -2.21 18.11
CA ILE A 197 12.63 -1.17 17.37
C ILE A 197 14.11 -1.14 17.79
N GLU A 198 14.42 -1.29 19.07
CA GLU A 198 15.82 -1.37 19.52
C GLU A 198 16.52 -2.58 18.88
N GLU A 199 15.85 -3.74 18.84
CA GLU A 199 16.36 -4.96 18.20
C GLU A 199 16.51 -4.79 16.68
N TRP A 200 15.57 -4.11 16.02
CA TRP A 200 15.70 -3.76 14.60
C TRP A 200 16.89 -2.83 14.31
N ILE A 201 17.11 -1.80 15.14
CA ILE A 201 18.24 -0.89 15.00
C ILE A 201 19.57 -1.62 15.21
N ALA A 202 19.61 -2.59 16.13
CA ALA A 202 20.83 -3.33 16.47
C ALA A 202 21.35 -4.21 15.31
N VAL A 203 20.48 -4.63 14.38
CA VAL A 203 20.86 -5.44 13.21
C VAL A 203 21.22 -4.61 11.97
N ASP A 204 21.41 -3.29 12.13
CA ASP A 204 21.69 -2.34 11.04
C ASP A 204 20.63 -2.41 9.92
N PRO A 205 19.53 -1.64 10.04
CA PRO A 205 18.46 -1.59 9.04
C PRO A 205 18.95 -1.40 7.60
N ALA A 206 19.92 -0.51 7.38
CA ALA A 206 20.44 -0.19 6.06
C ALA A 206 21.06 -1.42 5.36
N SER A 207 21.66 -2.34 6.14
CA SER A 207 22.27 -3.57 5.62
C SER A 207 21.27 -4.53 4.94
N HIS A 208 19.96 -4.33 5.11
CA HIS A 208 18.93 -5.17 4.51
C HIS A 208 18.60 -4.77 3.08
N PHE A 209 18.97 -3.56 2.66
CA PHE A 209 18.49 -2.95 1.43
C PHE A 209 19.54 -2.97 0.31
N ASN A 210 19.12 -3.40 -0.87
CA ASN A 210 19.82 -3.14 -2.11
C ASN A 210 19.38 -1.78 -2.65
N HIS A 211 20.11 -0.73 -2.27
CA HIS A 211 19.70 0.65 -2.52
C HIS A 211 19.60 1.01 -4.00
N PHE A 212 18.55 1.76 -4.33
CA PHE A 212 18.47 2.48 -5.60
C PHE A 212 19.45 3.66 -5.58
N PRO A 213 20.31 3.84 -6.59
CA PRO A 213 21.14 5.02 -6.71
C PRO A 213 20.35 6.34 -6.63
N GLU A 214 19.14 6.34 -7.21
CA GLU A 214 18.21 7.47 -7.26
C GLU A 214 17.64 7.85 -5.88
N ALA A 215 17.73 6.96 -4.89
CA ALA A 215 17.24 7.21 -3.53
C ALA A 215 18.18 8.11 -2.71
N ASN A 216 19.34 8.51 -3.24
CA ASN A 216 20.29 9.44 -2.62
C ASN A 216 20.64 9.09 -1.15
N GLY A 217 20.84 7.80 -0.88
CA GLY A 217 21.18 7.28 0.46
C GLY A 217 19.99 6.95 1.35
N SER A 218 18.76 7.12 0.87
CA SER A 218 17.55 6.60 1.53
C SER A 218 17.37 5.10 1.27
N ASP A 219 16.85 4.37 2.25
CA ASP A 219 16.46 2.96 2.10
C ASP A 219 15.35 2.78 1.06
N PHE A 220 14.44 3.77 0.99
CA PHE A 220 13.31 3.78 0.06
C PHE A 220 13.44 4.90 -0.97
N LEU A 221 13.11 4.58 -2.22
CA LEU A 221 12.93 5.53 -3.32
C LEU A 221 11.46 5.95 -3.39
N VAL A 222 11.16 7.25 -3.29
CA VAL A 222 9.81 7.79 -3.59
C VAL A 222 9.58 7.71 -5.10
N ILE A 223 8.40 7.25 -5.50
CA ILE A 223 8.06 6.98 -6.90
C ILE A 223 6.88 7.83 -7.38
N ASP A 224 6.70 7.91 -8.70
CA ASP A 224 5.71 8.81 -9.30
C ASP A 224 4.28 8.35 -8.97
N THR A 225 3.44 9.30 -8.54
CA THR A 225 1.99 9.11 -8.41
C THR A 225 1.33 9.34 -9.76
N LEU A 226 0.65 8.31 -10.29
CA LEU A 226 -0.12 8.40 -11.53
C LEU A 226 -1.51 8.97 -11.29
N PHE A 227 -2.16 8.52 -10.21
CA PHE A 227 -3.38 9.12 -9.66
C PHE A 227 -3.49 8.74 -8.18
N ASP A 228 -4.19 9.58 -7.41
CA ASP A 228 -4.61 9.26 -6.06
C ASP A 228 -5.97 9.91 -5.74
N PHE A 229 -6.82 9.13 -5.08
CA PHE A 229 -8.15 9.54 -4.66
C PHE A 229 -8.37 9.05 -3.24
N GLY A 230 -9.12 9.80 -2.44
CA GLY A 230 -9.59 9.31 -1.17
C GLY A 230 -10.55 10.26 -0.51
N ARG A 231 -11.47 9.71 0.28
CA ARG A 231 -12.47 10.50 0.98
C ARG A 231 -11.81 11.32 2.09
N SER A 232 -12.08 12.62 2.06
CA SER A 232 -11.75 13.54 3.13
C SER A 232 -12.97 14.36 3.46
N SER A 233 -13.21 14.65 4.74
CA SER A 233 -14.23 15.63 5.08
C SER A 233 -13.72 17.02 4.73
N SER A 234 -14.48 17.79 3.94
CA SER A 234 -14.27 19.23 3.81
C SER A 234 -14.44 19.88 5.18
N ARG A 235 -13.56 20.85 5.51
CA ARG A 235 -13.85 21.77 6.61
C ARG A 235 -15.07 22.61 6.21
N GLY A 236 -16.18 22.47 6.96
CA GLY A 236 -17.25 23.47 7.03
C GLY A 236 -18.55 23.14 6.30
N GLU A 237 -19.43 22.41 6.98
CA GLU A 237 -20.76 22.96 7.28
C GLU A 237 -20.83 23.06 8.81
N GLU A 238 -20.36 24.18 9.36
CA GLU A 238 -20.79 24.59 10.69
C GLU A 238 -22.25 25.01 10.56
N SER A 239 -23.15 24.16 11.05
CA SER A 239 -24.54 24.50 11.34
C SER A 239 -24.65 25.29 12.64
#